data_AF-A0A1V5RGZ2-F1
#
_entry.id   AF-A0A1V5RGZ2-F1
#
_cell.length_a   1.000
_cell.length_b   1.000
_cell.length_c   1.000
_cell.angle_alpha   90.00
_cell.angle_beta   90.00
_cell.angle_gamma   90.00
#
_symmetry.space_group_name_H-M   'P 1'
#
loop_
_entity.id
_entity.type
_entity.pdbx_description
1 polymer ?
#
loop_
_entity_poly.entity_id
_entity_poly.type
_entity_poly.pdbx_seq_one_letter_code
_entity_poly.pdbx_strand_id
1 'polypeptide(L)'
;MTDAQKAAYEQQIADLTVKGEPDPRSWNGGTLMRARRHLARHAAMGANPRLAVDCNFLRIGDFAVATNPFELYLEYGQRIKARGPAAQTIAAQLSNGGEGYLPTADAMSHGHYSAMPSNIKAGPEGGDLLVSQSLEHLSALWAE
;
A
#
# COMPACT_ATOMS: atom_id res chain seq x y z
N MET A 1 1.39 3.56 12.08
CA MET A 1 0.83 2.75 13.18
C MET A 1 0.63 3.71 14.35
N THR A 2 -0.49 3.63 15.05
CA THR A 2 -0.69 4.45 16.26
C THR A 2 0.10 3.87 17.44
N ASP A 3 0.36 4.68 18.47
CA ASP A 3 1.01 4.18 19.69
C ASP A 3 0.22 3.05 20.36
N ALA A 4 -1.11 3.13 20.31
CA ALA A 4 -1.97 2.06 20.81
C ALA A 4 -1.79 0.75 20.02
N GLN A 5 -1.71 0.81 18.69
CA GLN A 5 -1.44 -0.37 17.87
C GLN A 5 -0.04 -0.94 18.14
N LYS A 6 0.96 -0.07 18.32
CA LYS A 6 2.32 -0.48 18.69
C LYS A 6 2.32 -1.26 20.01
N ALA A 7 1.73 -0.68 21.06
CA ALA A 7 1.64 -1.30 22.37
C ALA A 7 0.87 -2.63 22.32
N ALA A 8 -0.18 -2.72 21.51
CA ALA A 8 -0.93 -3.98 21.33
C ALA A 8 -0.07 -5.09 20.73
N TYR A 9 0.77 -4.80 19.73
CA TYR A 9 1.69 -5.80 19.18
C TYR A 9 2.81 -6.17 20.15
N GLU A 10 3.33 -5.21 20.91
CA GLU A 10 4.33 -5.48 21.96
C GLU A 10 3.76 -6.41 23.05
N GLN A 11 2.53 -6.15 23.51
CA GLN A 11 1.83 -7.02 24.44
C GLN A 11 1.57 -8.41 23.84
N GLN A 12 1.14 -8.48 22.58
CA GLN A 12 0.91 -9.77 21.90
C GLN A 12 2.20 -10.61 21.81
N ILE A 13 3.34 -9.97 21.56
CA ILE A 13 4.65 -10.66 21.58
C ILE A 13 4.97 -11.17 22.98
N ALA A 14 4.77 -10.34 24.01
CA ALA A 14 5.01 -10.73 25.40
C ALA A 14 4.14 -11.93 25.82
N ASP A 15 2.84 -11.89 25.51
CA ASP A 15 1.89 -12.97 25.82
C ASP A 15 2.25 -14.28 25.12
N LEU A 16 2.63 -14.21 23.83
CA LEU A 16 3.00 -15.38 23.04
C LEU A 16 4.34 -16.01 23.47
N THR A 17 5.20 -15.25 24.15
CA THR A 17 6.55 -15.69 24.56
C THR A 17 6.69 -15.96 26.05
N VAL A 18 5.62 -15.78 26.85
CA VAL A 18 5.64 -15.94 28.32
C VAL A 18 6.08 -17.35 28.78
N LYS A 19 5.89 -18.38 27.94
CA LYS A 19 6.31 -19.77 28.20
C LYS A 19 7.50 -20.21 27.33
N GLY A 20 8.21 -19.26 26.70
CA GLY A 20 9.21 -19.50 25.66
C GLY A 20 8.67 -19.30 24.25
N GLU A 21 9.55 -19.39 23.26
CA GLU A 21 9.17 -19.25 21.84
C GLU A 21 8.26 -20.42 21.40
N PRO A 22 7.09 -20.14 20.78
CA PRO A 22 6.24 -21.19 20.22
C PRO A 22 6.90 -21.85 18.99
N ASP A 23 6.47 -23.08 18.64
CA ASP A 23 6.89 -23.72 17.37
C ASP A 23 6.58 -22.76 16.21
N PRO A 24 7.57 -22.40 15.36
CA PRO A 24 7.36 -21.50 14.22
C PRO A 24 6.29 -21.96 13.24
N ARG A 25 6.02 -23.27 13.17
CA ARG A 25 4.99 -23.86 12.29
C ARG A 25 3.60 -23.86 12.92
N SER A 26 3.48 -23.50 14.20
CA SER A 26 2.19 -23.37 14.88
C SER A 26 1.50 -22.05 14.54
N TRP A 27 0.20 -21.99 14.84
CA TRP A 27 -0.57 -20.73 14.76
C TRP A 27 0.07 -19.60 15.58
N ASN A 28 0.53 -19.91 16.80
CA ASN A 28 1.17 -18.94 17.68
C ASN A 28 2.52 -18.47 17.12
N GLY A 29 3.31 -19.38 16.55
CA GLY A 29 4.56 -19.04 15.85
C GLY A 29 4.32 -18.10 14.66
N GLY A 30 3.32 -18.40 13.83
CA GLY A 30 2.93 -17.52 12.72
C GLY A 30 2.45 -16.14 13.19
N THR A 31 1.68 -16.09 14.28
CA THR A 31 1.18 -14.83 14.87
C THR A 31 2.31 -13.99 15.46
N LEU A 32 3.23 -14.62 16.18
CA LEU A 32 4.43 -13.97 16.73
C LEU A 32 5.30 -13.37 15.63
N MET A 33 5.53 -14.12 14.55
CA MET A 33 6.28 -13.65 13.39
C MET A 33 5.63 -12.41 12.76
N ARG A 34 4.29 -12.42 12.57
CA ARG A 34 3.56 -11.28 12.02
C ARG A 34 3.65 -10.04 12.92
N ALA A 35 3.43 -10.20 14.23
CA ALA A 35 3.52 -9.11 15.21
C ALA A 35 4.92 -8.45 15.19
N ARG A 36 5.98 -9.26 15.20
CA ARG A 36 7.37 -8.79 15.06
C ARG A 36 7.58 -8.03 13.75
N ARG A 37 7.05 -8.57 12.64
CA ARG A 37 7.15 -7.93 11.31
C ARG A 37 6.43 -6.58 11.26
N HIS A 38 5.26 -6.43 11.90
CA HIS A 38 4.55 -5.16 11.99
C HIS A 38 5.39 -4.09 12.69
N LEU A 39 5.96 -4.42 13.86
CA LEU A 39 6.81 -3.51 14.63
C LEU A 39 8.10 -3.15 13.88
N ALA A 40 8.79 -4.15 13.31
CA ALA A 40 10.02 -3.94 12.55
C ALA A 40 9.78 -3.05 11.32
N ARG A 41 8.68 -3.29 10.59
CA ARG A 41 8.31 -2.46 9.44
C ARG A 41 8.03 -1.02 9.85
N HIS A 42 7.28 -0.82 10.93
CA HIS A 42 7.00 0.52 11.45
C HIS A 42 8.27 1.27 11.84
N ALA A 43 9.17 0.62 12.59
CA ALA A 43 10.44 1.22 12.99
C ALA A 43 11.30 1.64 11.79
N ALA A 44 11.30 0.85 10.72
CA ALA A 44 12.07 1.14 9.50
C ALA A 44 11.53 2.31 8.68
N MET A 45 10.26 2.70 8.82
CA MET A 45 9.66 3.81 8.05
C MET A 45 10.04 5.20 8.58
N GLY A 46 10.38 5.32 9.86
CA GLY A 46 10.67 6.61 10.49
C GLY A 46 9.44 7.52 10.63
N ALA A 47 9.66 8.79 11.00
CA ALA A 47 8.58 9.71 11.38
C ALA A 47 7.75 10.23 10.19
N ASN A 48 8.35 10.39 9.01
CA ASN A 48 7.71 10.89 7.79
C ASN A 48 8.21 10.12 6.57
N PRO A 49 7.82 8.84 6.41
CA PRO A 49 8.27 8.03 5.29
C PRO A 49 7.84 8.65 3.96
N ARG A 50 8.80 8.97 3.11
CA ARG A 50 8.55 9.19 1.69
C ARG A 50 8.97 7.95 0.93
N LEU A 51 8.08 7.48 0.05
CA LEU A 51 8.34 6.36 -0.83
C LEU A 51 8.41 6.89 -2.26
N ALA A 52 9.62 6.93 -2.82
CA ALA A 52 9.78 7.17 -4.25
C ALA A 52 9.31 5.93 -5.01
N VAL A 53 8.55 6.15 -6.08
CA VAL A 53 8.00 5.09 -6.93
C VAL A 53 8.12 5.48 -8.40
N ASP A 54 8.39 4.49 -9.25
CA ASP A 54 8.49 4.68 -10.69
C ASP A 54 7.18 4.29 -11.37
N CYS A 55 6.53 5.27 -12.00
CA CYS A 55 5.32 5.07 -12.79
C CYS A 55 5.59 5.47 -14.24
N ASN A 56 4.98 4.76 -15.18
CA ASN A 56 5.00 5.09 -16.60
C ASN A 56 3.57 5.32 -17.10
N PHE A 57 3.45 6.26 -18.02
CA PHE A 57 2.19 6.64 -18.64
C PHE A 57 2.36 6.55 -20.15
N LEU A 58 1.51 5.75 -20.78
CA LEU A 58 1.57 5.50 -22.22
C LEU A 58 0.22 5.85 -22.82
N ARG A 59 0.27 6.57 -23.94
CA ARG A 59 -0.88 6.83 -24.82
C ARG A 59 -0.74 5.98 -26.08
N ILE A 60 -1.81 5.29 -26.45
CA ILE A 60 -1.92 4.52 -27.69
C ILE A 60 -3.24 4.92 -28.36
N GLY A 61 -3.19 5.91 -29.25
CA GLY A 61 -4.41 6.54 -29.78
C GLY A 61 -5.24 7.18 -28.66
N ASP A 62 -6.48 6.73 -28.49
CA ASP A 62 -7.40 7.19 -27.43
C ASP A 62 -7.38 6.31 -26.17
N PHE A 63 -6.49 5.31 -26.13
CA PHE A 63 -6.29 4.42 -25.00
C PHE A 63 -5.06 4.81 -24.17
N ALA A 64 -5.13 4.60 -22.85
CA ALA A 64 -4.01 4.84 -21.94
C ALA A 64 -3.64 3.63 -21.07
N VAL A 65 -2.36 3.53 -20.74
CA VAL A 65 -1.85 2.69 -19.65
C VAL A 65 -1.19 3.59 -18.60
N ALA A 66 -1.62 3.46 -17.36
CA ALA A 66 -0.99 4.08 -16.19
C ALA A 66 -0.44 2.96 -15.30
N THR A 67 0.88 2.85 -15.21
CA THR A 67 1.53 1.84 -14.36
C THR A 67 1.64 2.31 -12.91
N ASN A 68 1.65 1.37 -11.97
CA ASN A 68 1.95 1.63 -10.57
C ASN A 68 2.57 0.39 -9.90
N PRO A 69 3.39 0.54 -8.85
CA PRO A 69 4.10 -0.58 -8.23
C PRO A 69 3.32 -1.24 -7.07
N PHE A 70 2.04 -0.91 -6.87
CA PHE A 70 1.25 -1.39 -5.75
C PHE A 70 0.27 -2.49 -6.18
N GLU A 71 -0.12 -3.33 -5.22
CA GLU A 71 -1.41 -4.02 -5.25
C GLU A 71 -2.49 -2.97 -4.97
N LEU A 72 -2.87 -2.25 -6.03
CA LEU A 72 -3.65 -1.04 -5.93
C LEU A 72 -5.12 -1.35 -5.66
N TYR A 73 -5.68 -0.68 -4.65
CA TYR A 73 -7.11 -0.75 -4.37
C TYR A 73 -7.92 -0.29 -5.58
N LEU A 74 -9.04 -1.00 -5.83
CA LEU A 74 -9.93 -0.72 -6.96
C LEU A 74 -10.32 0.74 -7.03
N GLU A 75 -10.60 1.36 -5.90
CA GLU A 75 -11.00 2.76 -5.80
C GLU A 75 -10.01 3.70 -6.50
N TYR A 76 -8.71 3.60 -6.20
CA TYR A 76 -7.70 4.46 -6.83
C TYR A 76 -7.63 4.23 -8.34
N GLY A 77 -7.68 2.97 -8.78
CA GLY A 77 -7.74 2.63 -10.19
C GLY A 77 -8.97 3.22 -10.89
N GLN A 78 -10.14 3.21 -10.24
CA GLN A 78 -11.36 3.81 -10.77
C GLN A 78 -11.28 5.33 -10.83
N ARG A 79 -10.71 5.99 -9.81
CA ARG A 79 -10.48 7.44 -9.82
C ARG A 79 -9.59 7.87 -10.99
N ILE A 80 -8.52 7.12 -11.29
CA ILE A 80 -7.65 7.37 -12.46
C ILE A 80 -8.43 7.20 -13.76
N LYS A 81 -9.16 6.09 -13.91
CA LYS A 81 -9.94 5.79 -15.13
C LYS A 81 -11.04 6.80 -15.40
N ALA A 82 -11.79 7.20 -14.36
CA ALA A 82 -12.96 8.06 -14.50
C ALA A 82 -12.62 9.53 -14.74
N ARG A 83 -11.42 9.97 -14.35
CA ARG A 83 -10.99 11.38 -14.42
C ARG A 83 -9.93 11.62 -15.50
N GLY A 84 -9.37 10.56 -16.09
CA GLY A 84 -8.36 10.66 -17.14
C GLY A 84 -8.95 11.08 -18.49
N PRO A 85 -8.12 11.58 -19.43
CA PRO A 85 -8.57 12.06 -20.74
C PRO A 85 -8.85 10.94 -21.76
N ALA A 86 -8.32 9.74 -21.53
CA ALA A 86 -8.44 8.61 -22.46
C ALA A 86 -9.84 7.99 -22.43
N ALA A 87 -10.33 7.54 -23.58
CA ALA A 87 -11.62 6.84 -23.68
C ALA A 87 -11.62 5.54 -22.86
N GLN A 88 -10.46 4.89 -22.75
CA GLN A 88 -10.23 3.74 -21.89
C GLN A 88 -8.84 3.83 -21.27
N THR A 89 -8.74 3.50 -19.98
CA THR A 89 -7.48 3.46 -19.25
C THR A 89 -7.31 2.13 -18.52
N ILE A 90 -6.13 1.52 -18.61
CA ILE A 90 -5.72 0.44 -17.72
C ILE A 90 -4.82 1.01 -16.62
N ALA A 91 -5.20 0.77 -15.37
CA ALA A 91 -4.32 0.94 -14.22
C ALA A 91 -3.51 -0.36 -14.06
N ALA A 92 -2.33 -0.43 -14.68
CA ALA A 92 -1.46 -1.58 -14.67
C ALA A 92 -0.71 -1.65 -13.33
N GLN A 93 -1.01 -2.67 -12.54
CA GLN A 93 -0.47 -2.83 -11.18
C GLN A 93 0.85 -3.62 -11.19
N LEU A 94 1.54 -3.63 -10.04
CA LEU A 94 2.77 -4.39 -9.82
C LEU A 94 3.81 -4.21 -10.93
N SER A 95 3.87 -2.99 -11.44
CA SER A 95 4.76 -2.59 -12.53
C SER A 95 5.85 -1.68 -11.95
N ASN A 96 7.10 -1.87 -12.38
CA ASN A 96 8.27 -1.14 -11.89
C ASN A 96 8.48 -1.22 -10.37
N GLY A 97 7.93 -2.24 -9.70
CA GLY A 97 8.10 -2.41 -8.26
C GLY A 97 7.13 -3.40 -7.64
N GLY A 98 7.24 -3.53 -6.33
CA GLY A 98 6.44 -4.42 -5.49
C GLY A 98 6.29 -3.80 -4.10
N GLU A 99 5.56 -2.70 -4.04
CA GLU A 99 5.46 -1.86 -2.84
C GLU A 99 4.36 -2.30 -1.87
N GLY A 100 3.78 -3.48 -2.10
CA GLY A 100 2.68 -4.03 -1.31
C GLY A 100 1.36 -3.34 -1.63
N TYR A 101 0.44 -3.37 -0.68
CA TYR A 101 -0.86 -2.73 -0.83
C TYR A 101 -0.77 -1.23 -0.58
N LEU A 102 -1.63 -0.49 -1.28
CA LEU A 102 -1.89 0.91 -1.02
C LEU A 102 -3.34 1.06 -0.53
N PRO A 103 -3.56 1.07 0.80
CA PRO A 103 -4.91 1.04 1.36
C PRO A 103 -5.58 2.41 1.26
N THR A 104 -6.90 2.39 1.10
CA THR A 104 -7.75 3.58 1.24
C THR A 104 -7.94 3.92 2.72
N ALA A 105 -8.42 5.13 3.02
CA ALA A 105 -8.71 5.54 4.39
C ALA A 105 -9.73 4.60 5.06
N ASP A 106 -10.76 4.20 4.31
CA ASP A 106 -11.77 3.23 4.77
C ASP A 106 -11.17 1.83 4.99
N ALA A 107 -10.28 1.38 4.11
CA ALA A 107 -9.61 0.09 4.30
C ALA A 107 -8.73 0.07 5.55
N MET A 108 -8.06 1.20 5.84
CA MET A 108 -7.28 1.37 7.06
C MET A 108 -8.15 1.37 8.32
N SER A 109 -9.30 2.04 8.29
CA SER A 109 -10.18 2.13 9.47
C SER A 109 -10.80 0.78 9.85
N HIS A 110 -11.02 -0.11 8.88
CA HIS A 110 -11.60 -1.44 9.09
C HIS A 110 -10.57 -2.56 9.30
N GLY A 111 -9.27 -2.25 9.27
CA GLY A 111 -8.22 -3.23 9.63
C GLY A 111 -8.12 -4.43 8.69
N HIS A 112 -8.42 -4.26 7.40
CA HIS A 112 -8.29 -5.32 6.40
C HIS A 112 -6.86 -5.90 6.36
N TYR A 113 -6.70 -7.15 5.94
CA TYR A 113 -5.38 -7.79 5.78
C TYR A 113 -4.42 -6.93 4.94
N SER A 114 -4.91 -6.38 3.84
CA SER A 114 -4.19 -5.49 2.92
C SER A 114 -3.95 -4.07 3.48
N ALA A 115 -4.42 -3.76 4.68
CA ALA A 115 -4.14 -2.52 5.40
C ALA A 115 -3.26 -2.74 6.66
N MET A 116 -2.82 -3.98 6.91
CA MET A 116 -1.96 -4.28 8.07
C MET A 116 -0.56 -3.67 7.91
N PRO A 117 0.11 -3.25 9.00
CA PRO A 117 1.40 -2.56 8.93
C PRO A 117 2.53 -3.32 8.21
N SER A 118 2.48 -4.65 8.14
CA SER A 118 3.51 -5.46 7.44
C SER A 118 3.34 -5.48 5.92
N ASN A 119 2.16 -5.10 5.44
CA ASN A 119 1.70 -5.29 4.07
C ASN A 119 1.62 -3.96 3.31
N ILE A 120 1.85 -2.85 3.99
CA ILE A 120 1.77 -1.50 3.45
C ILE A 120 3.10 -0.77 3.62
N LYS A 121 3.38 0.14 2.68
CA LYS A 121 4.54 1.02 2.73
C LYS A 121 4.19 2.51 2.64
N ALA A 122 2.99 2.83 2.19
CA ALA A 122 2.42 4.16 2.15
C ALA A 122 0.95 4.12 2.62
N GLY A 123 0.47 5.25 3.12
CA GLY A 123 -0.90 5.43 3.58
C GLY A 123 -1.84 6.01 2.52
N PRO A 124 -3.10 6.31 2.89
CA PRO A 124 -4.12 6.83 1.99
C PRO A 124 -3.71 8.13 1.30
N GLU A 125 -2.95 8.98 1.98
CA GLU A 125 -2.41 10.23 1.41
C GLU A 125 -1.47 9.94 0.21
N GLY A 126 -0.70 8.85 0.29
CA GLY A 126 0.11 8.38 -0.84
C GLY A 126 -0.74 7.87 -2.00
N GLY A 127 -1.90 7.27 -1.72
CA GLY A 127 -2.88 6.88 -2.74
C GLY A 127 -3.51 8.08 -3.44
N ASP A 128 -3.88 9.12 -2.69
CA ASP A 128 -4.40 10.37 -3.27
C ASP A 128 -3.35 11.07 -4.14
N LEU A 129 -2.09 11.09 -3.68
CA LEU A 129 -0.96 11.62 -4.44
C LEU A 129 -0.73 10.82 -5.74
N LEU A 130 -0.73 9.48 -5.66
CA LEU A 130 -0.59 8.62 -6.84
C LEU A 130 -1.67 8.89 -7.88
N VAL A 131 -2.93 9.03 -7.46
CA VAL A 131 -4.04 9.37 -8.36
C VAL A 131 -3.82 10.74 -8.99
N SER A 132 -3.49 11.75 -8.19
CA SER A 132 -3.29 13.11 -8.67
C SER A 132 -2.18 13.19 -9.72
N GLN A 133 -1.01 12.63 -9.42
CA GLN A 133 0.13 12.61 -10.33
C GLN A 133 -0.15 11.77 -11.58
N SER A 134 -0.88 10.66 -11.44
CA SER A 134 -1.28 9.85 -12.60
C SER A 134 -2.16 10.65 -13.56
N LEU A 135 -3.12 11.40 -13.03
CA LEU A 135 -4.01 12.24 -13.85
C LEU A 135 -3.25 13.38 -14.51
N GLU A 136 -2.31 14.01 -13.80
CA GLU A 136 -1.44 15.05 -14.35
C GLU A 136 -0.63 14.53 -15.53
N HIS A 137 0.10 13.42 -15.35
CA HIS A 137 0.92 12.83 -16.41
C HIS A 137 0.10 12.31 -17.59
N LEU A 138 -1.06 11.69 -17.33
CA LEU A 138 -1.97 11.29 -18.40
C LEU A 138 -2.49 12.51 -19.16
N SER A 139 -2.91 13.57 -18.47
CA SER A 139 -3.39 14.80 -19.13
C SER A 139 -2.33 15.45 -20.00
N ALA A 140 -1.07 15.42 -19.56
CA ALA A 140 0.06 15.93 -20.34
C ALA A 140 0.25 15.20 -21.68
N LEU A 141 -0.10 13.90 -21.78
CA LEU A 141 -0.05 13.15 -23.05
C LEU A 141 -1.17 13.54 -24.04
N TRP A 142 -2.15 14.32 -23.60
CA TRP A 142 -3.25 14.87 -24.41
C TRP A 142 -3.20 16.38 -24.56
N ALA A 143 -2.25 17.05 -23.91
CA ALA A 143 -1.99 18.47 -24.14
C ALA A 143 -1.27 18.61 -25.49
N GLU A 144 -1.94 19.28 -26.44
CA GLU A 144 -1.34 19.76 -27.70
C GLU A 144 -0.62 21.09 -27.49
#